data_AF-A0A973RUN2-F1
#
_entry.id   AF-A0A973RUN2-F1
#
_cell.length_a   1.000
_cell.length_b   1.000
_cell.length_c   1.000
_cell.angle_alpha   90.00
_cell.angle_beta   90.00
_cell.angle_gamma   90.00
#
_symmetry.space_group_name_H-M   'P 1'
#
loop_
_entity.id
_entity.type
_entity.pdbx_description
1 polymer ?
#
loop_
_entity_poly.entity_id
_entity_poly.type
_entity_poly.pdbx_seq_one_letter_code
_entity_poly.pdbx_strand_id
1 'polypeptide(L)'
;MGRLTSYTELNVTLVRRTGSRPFDFERADERAAMGHLLGLIVERDQEILPSDPPVMLSALVNYLGANDAGSGFYQLAKELQLLPMSASANEKTGFWVEQVKRLHRRHGAGPAVT
;
A
#
# COMPACT_ATOMS: atom_id res chain seq x y z
N MET A 1 7.53 -9.27 -11.17
CA MET A 1 6.98 -8.44 -10.06
C MET A 1 8.06 -8.43 -8.98
N GLY A 2 8.46 -7.27 -8.44
CA GLY A 2 9.37 -7.23 -7.29
C GLY A 2 8.69 -7.71 -6.01
N ARG A 3 9.45 -7.87 -4.92
CA ARG A 3 8.95 -8.40 -3.64
C ARG A 3 7.92 -7.45 -3.02
N LEU A 4 6.76 -7.98 -2.66
CA LEU A 4 5.75 -7.28 -1.85
C LEU A 4 6.02 -7.52 -0.36
N THR A 5 5.52 -6.62 0.48
CA THR A 5 5.61 -6.72 1.94
C THR A 5 4.26 -7.17 2.49
N SER A 6 4.24 -8.15 3.38
CA SER A 6 3.00 -8.51 4.05
C SER A 6 2.61 -7.54 5.16
N TYR A 7 1.34 -7.50 5.55
CA TYR A 7 0.89 -6.76 6.75
C TYR A 7 1.66 -7.18 8.01
N THR A 8 2.00 -8.48 8.13
CA THR A 8 2.79 -8.99 9.26
C THR A 8 4.22 -8.49 9.24
N GLU A 9 4.90 -8.53 8.10
CA GLU A 9 6.26 -7.99 7.96
C GLU A 9 6.31 -6.48 8.24
N LEU A 10 5.31 -5.74 7.74
CA LEU A 10 5.16 -4.31 8.02
C LEU A 10 5.00 -4.06 9.52
N ASN A 11 4.08 -4.78 10.18
CA ASN A 11 3.80 -4.64 11.61
C ASN A 11 5.05 -4.89 12.46
N VAL A 12 5.77 -5.99 12.20
CA VAL A 12 7.05 -6.30 12.87
C VAL A 12 8.07 -5.19 12.67
N THR A 13 8.17 -4.66 11.45
CA THR A 13 9.13 -3.60 11.13
C THR A 13 8.79 -2.28 11.81
N LEU A 14 7.50 -1.92 11.87
CA LEU A 14 7.02 -0.72 12.57
C LEU A 14 7.38 -0.78 14.05
N VAL A 15 7.02 -1.87 14.74
CA VAL A 15 7.37 -2.08 16.16
C VAL A 15 8.86 -1.93 16.39
N ARG A 16 9.68 -2.59 15.56
CA ARG A 16 11.14 -2.54 15.69
C ARG A 16 11.70 -1.12 15.51
N ARG A 17 11.13 -0.32 14.61
CA ARG A 17 11.65 1.02 14.28
C ARG A 17 11.12 2.13 15.16
N THR A 18 9.90 2.00 15.68
CA THR A 18 9.23 3.06 16.45
C THR A 18 9.12 2.74 17.94
N GLY A 19 9.29 1.48 18.35
CA GLY A 19 9.02 1.02 19.72
C GLY A 19 7.52 0.99 20.06
N SER A 20 6.63 1.22 19.09
CA SER A 20 5.18 1.18 19.29
C SER A 20 4.69 -0.26 19.51
N ARG A 21 3.52 -0.42 20.13
CA ARG A 21 2.84 -1.72 20.27
C ARG A 21 2.48 -2.27 18.88
N PRO A 22 2.60 -3.60 18.64
CA PRO A 22 2.11 -4.22 17.41
C PRO A 22 0.59 -4.08 17.27
N PHE A 23 0.12 -4.00 16.03
CA PHE A 23 -1.29 -4.24 15.71
C PHE A 23 -1.63 -5.73 15.92
N ASP A 24 -2.80 -5.98 16.49
CA ASP A 24 -3.44 -7.27 16.71
C ASP A 24 -4.44 -7.52 15.59
N PHE A 25 -4.03 -8.29 14.58
CA PHE A 25 -4.85 -8.53 13.41
C PHE A 25 -6.01 -9.50 13.63
N GLU A 26 -6.18 -10.09 14.81
CA GLU A 26 -7.43 -10.79 15.16
C GLU A 26 -8.56 -9.80 15.38
N ARG A 27 -8.23 -8.55 15.78
CA ARG A 27 -9.21 -7.50 16.05
C ARG A 27 -9.52 -6.66 14.81
N ALA A 28 -10.81 -6.49 14.53
CA ALA A 28 -11.27 -5.77 13.35
C ALA A 28 -10.93 -4.28 13.37
N ASP A 29 -10.96 -3.65 14.55
CA ASP A 29 -10.59 -2.25 14.74
C ASP A 29 -9.09 -2.02 14.50
N GLU A 30 -8.23 -2.95 14.90
CA GLU A 30 -6.79 -2.84 14.66
C GLU A 30 -6.41 -3.10 13.20
N ARG A 31 -7.14 -3.98 12.50
CA ARG A 31 -7.04 -4.09 11.02
C ARG A 31 -7.45 -2.79 10.33
N ALA A 32 -8.52 -2.15 10.78
CA ALA A 32 -8.95 -0.85 10.27
C ALA A 32 -7.92 0.25 10.56
N ALA A 33 -7.31 0.24 11.76
CA ALA A 33 -6.27 1.19 12.14
C ALA A 33 -5.00 1.05 11.27
N MET A 34 -4.58 -0.17 10.93
CA MET A 34 -3.49 -0.38 9.97
C MET A 34 -3.86 0.15 8.58
N GLY A 35 -5.09 -0.08 8.11
CA GLY A 35 -5.59 0.49 6.86
C GLY A 35 -5.57 2.02 6.87
N HIS A 36 -5.98 2.64 7.97
CA HIS A 36 -5.94 4.09 8.14
C HIS A 36 -4.51 4.64 8.13
N LEU A 37 -3.58 4.00 8.84
CA LEU A 37 -2.15 4.35 8.82
C LEU A 37 -1.57 4.31 7.40
N LEU A 38 -1.90 3.28 6.62
CA LEU A 38 -1.50 3.17 5.22
C LEU A 38 -2.07 4.31 4.36
N GLY A 39 -3.29 4.76 4.64
CA GLY A 39 -3.89 5.95 4.02
C GLY A 39 -3.09 7.22 4.30
N LEU A 40 -2.80 7.48 5.58
CA LEU A 40 -1.99 8.62 5.99
C LEU A 40 -0.59 8.62 5.35
N ILE A 41 0.02 7.44 5.20
CA ILE A 41 1.31 7.29 4.51
C ILE A 41 1.19 7.65 3.02
N VAL A 42 0.11 7.26 2.35
CA VAL A 42 -0.13 7.61 0.94
C VAL A 42 -0.30 9.11 0.76
N GLU A 43 -1.15 9.74 1.58
CA GLU A 43 -1.36 11.19 1.54
C GLU A 43 -0.04 11.92 1.76
N ARG A 44 0.71 11.53 2.79
CA ARG A 44 1.98 12.16 3.11
C ARG A 44 3.05 11.96 2.03
N ASP A 45 3.10 10.78 1.39
CA ASP A 45 4.02 10.53 0.27
C ASP A 45 3.68 11.40 -0.95
N GLN A 46 2.40 11.55 -1.27
CA GLN A 46 1.95 12.39 -2.38
C GLN A 46 2.25 13.88 -2.15
N GLU A 47 2.24 14.35 -0.90
CA GLU A 47 2.69 15.68 -0.53
C GLU A 47 4.20 15.87 -0.69
N ILE A 48 5.00 14.89 -0.24
CA ILE A 48 6.47 14.99 -0.22
C ILE A 48 7.06 14.81 -1.62
N LEU A 49 6.54 13.84 -2.38
CA LEU A 49 7.04 13.50 -3.71
C LEU A 49 5.85 13.22 -4.64
N PRO A 50 5.24 14.29 -5.19
CA PRO A 50 4.13 14.18 -6.12
C PRO A 50 4.50 13.36 -7.35
N SER A 51 3.51 12.69 -7.94
CA SER A 51 3.68 11.92 -9.18
C SER A 51 2.45 12.05 -10.05
N ASP A 52 2.66 12.05 -11.37
CA ASP A 52 1.60 12.01 -12.36
C ASP A 52 1.77 10.79 -13.27
N PRO A 53 0.87 9.79 -13.22
CA PRO A 53 -0.32 9.74 -12.35
C PRO A 53 0.03 9.34 -10.91
N PRO A 54 -0.81 9.70 -9.92
CA PRO A 54 -0.53 9.45 -8.51
C PRO A 54 -0.27 7.98 -8.20
N VAL A 55 0.72 7.73 -7.33
CA VAL A 55 1.02 6.41 -6.80
C VAL A 55 0.61 6.27 -5.34
N MET A 56 0.32 5.04 -4.92
CA MET A 56 -0.09 4.71 -3.57
C MET A 56 0.89 3.70 -2.97
N LEU A 57 1.79 4.13 -2.08
CA LEU A 57 2.77 3.24 -1.42
C LEU A 57 2.13 1.99 -0.78
N SER A 58 0.89 2.11 -0.31
CA SER A 58 0.11 1.00 0.23
C SER A 58 -0.10 -0.16 -0.76
N ALA A 59 0.07 0.04 -2.07
CA ALA A 59 0.02 -1.02 -3.09
C ALA A 59 1.13 -2.08 -2.90
N LEU A 60 2.22 -1.76 -2.20
CA LEU A 60 3.30 -2.70 -1.90
C LEU A 60 3.00 -3.60 -0.70
N VAL A 61 1.88 -3.36 -0.01
CA VAL A 61 1.49 -4.08 1.20
C VAL A 61 0.33 -5.02 0.90
N ASN A 62 0.48 -6.33 1.15
CA ASN A 62 -0.54 -7.33 0.85
C ASN A 62 -0.87 -8.26 2.04
N TYR A 63 -2.03 -8.89 2.00
CA TYR A 63 -2.39 -9.93 2.97
C TYR A 63 -1.62 -11.22 2.64
N LEU A 64 -1.05 -11.87 3.66
CA LEU A 64 -0.45 -13.21 3.51
C LEU A 64 -1.52 -14.18 2.99
N GLY A 65 -1.27 -14.78 1.83
CA GLY A 65 -2.16 -15.80 1.23
C GLY A 65 -3.22 -15.26 0.28
N ALA A 66 -3.43 -13.94 0.20
CA ALA A 66 -4.24 -13.33 -0.85
C ALA A 66 -3.32 -12.67 -1.87
N ASN A 67 -3.37 -13.10 -3.13
CA ASN A 67 -2.66 -12.45 -4.23
C ASN A 67 -3.40 -11.15 -4.64
N ASP A 68 -3.65 -10.27 -3.66
CA ASP A 68 -4.49 -9.07 -3.75
C ASP A 68 -4.00 -8.01 -2.74
N ALA A 69 -4.14 -6.73 -3.09
CA ALA A 69 -3.87 -5.56 -2.24
C ALA A 69 -4.88 -5.42 -1.07
N GLY A 70 -6.05 -6.06 -1.20
CA GLY A 70 -7.10 -6.05 -0.20
C GLY A 70 -8.07 -4.87 -0.34
N SER A 71 -9.21 -4.99 0.36
CA SER A 71 -10.33 -4.05 0.22
C SER A 71 -10.01 -2.61 0.62
N GLY A 72 -9.20 -2.42 1.67
CA GLY A 72 -8.80 -1.09 2.14
C GLY A 72 -8.01 -0.29 1.10
N PHE A 73 -7.12 -0.94 0.36
CA PHE A 73 -6.37 -0.31 -0.73
C PHE A 73 -7.31 0.22 -1.83
N TYR A 74 -8.26 -0.62 -2.28
CA TYR A 74 -9.20 -0.22 -3.32
C TYR A 74 -10.20 0.84 -2.86
N GLN A 75 -10.59 0.80 -1.59
CA GLN A 75 -11.47 1.80 -1.00
C GLN A 75 -10.77 3.17 -0.97
N LEU A 76 -9.52 3.23 -0.51
CA LEU A 76 -8.73 4.45 -0.55
C LEU A 76 -8.50 4.95 -1.98
N ALA A 77 -8.22 4.06 -2.94
CA ALA A 77 -8.05 4.45 -4.34
C ALA A 77 -9.31 5.11 -4.93
N LYS A 78 -10.50 4.68 -4.48
CA LYS A 78 -11.78 5.28 -4.87
C LYS A 78 -12.00 6.65 -4.21
N GLU A 79 -11.68 6.77 -2.93
CA GLU A 79 -11.77 8.04 -2.19
C GLU A 79 -10.86 9.12 -2.79
N LEU A 80 -9.66 8.72 -3.22
CA LEU A 80 -8.71 9.56 -3.96
C LEU A 80 -9.07 9.74 -5.44
N GLN A 81 -10.20 9.19 -5.91
CA GLN A 81 -10.67 9.24 -7.30
C GLN A 81 -9.69 8.65 -8.33
N LEU A 82 -8.76 7.80 -7.89
CA LEU A 82 -7.80 7.08 -8.74
C LEU A 82 -8.40 5.82 -9.36
N LEU A 83 -9.48 5.31 -8.78
CA LEU A 83 -10.24 4.16 -9.25
C LEU A 83 -11.75 4.48 -9.25
N PRO A 84 -12.50 4.15 -10.32
CA PRO A 84 -13.94 4.37 -10.33
C PRO A 84 -14.68 3.62 -9.21
N MET A 85 -15.74 4.23 -8.67
CA MET A 85 -16.60 3.59 -7.66
C MET A 85 -17.20 2.28 -8.14
N SER A 86 -17.49 2.18 -9.45
CA SER A 86 -18.05 1.02 -10.13
C SER A 86 -17.01 0.00 -10.64
N ALA A 87 -15.71 0.19 -10.34
CA ALA A 87 -14.65 -0.66 -10.88
C ALA A 87 -14.87 -2.15 -10.59
N SER A 88 -14.83 -2.95 -11.66
CA SER A 88 -14.89 -4.41 -11.66
C SER A 88 -13.64 -5.03 -11.01
N ALA A 89 -13.70 -6.34 -10.75
CA ALA A 89 -12.56 -7.08 -10.20
C ALA A 89 -11.32 -7.03 -11.12
N ASN A 90 -11.53 -7.07 -12.44
CA ASN A 90 -10.44 -6.98 -13.42
C ASN A 90 -9.81 -5.59 -13.43
N GLU A 91 -10.62 -4.52 -13.37
CA GLU A 91 -10.12 -3.15 -13.30
C GLU A 91 -9.35 -2.89 -12.00
N LYS A 92 -9.83 -3.39 -10.86
CA LYS A 92 -9.11 -3.37 -9.58
C LYS A 92 -7.75 -4.06 -9.68
N THR A 93 -7.72 -5.26 -10.25
CA THR A 93 -6.48 -6.02 -10.41
C THR A 93 -5.50 -5.28 -11.33
N GLY A 94 -5.96 -4.80 -12.48
CA GLY A 94 -5.14 -4.03 -13.42
C GLY A 94 -4.58 -2.76 -12.80
N PHE A 95 -5.41 -2.02 -12.06
CA PHE A 95 -5.00 -0.84 -11.31
C PHE A 95 -3.90 -1.16 -10.30
N TRP A 96 -4.08 -2.19 -9.48
CA TRP A 96 -3.08 -2.59 -8.50
C TRP A 96 -1.75 -3.00 -9.14
N VAL A 97 -1.79 -3.80 -10.21
CA VAL A 97 -0.60 -4.21 -10.95
C VAL A 97 0.16 -2.99 -11.49
N GLU A 98 -0.53 -2.00 -12.03
CA GLU A 98 0.08 -0.78 -12.54
C GLU A 98 0.71 0.07 -11.43
N GLN A 99 0.04 0.19 -10.29
CA GLN A 99 0.57 0.85 -9.09
C GLN A 99 1.89 0.20 -8.62
N VAL A 100 1.93 -1.13 -8.51
CA VAL A 100 3.15 -1.86 -8.14
C VAL A 100 4.28 -1.65 -9.15
N LYS A 101 3.98 -1.65 -10.45
CA LYS A 101 5.00 -1.38 -11.50
C LYS A 101 5.58 0.02 -11.38
N ARG A 102 4.74 1.03 -11.14
CA ARG A 102 5.18 2.43 -10.99
C ARG A 102 6.03 2.62 -9.75
N LEU A 103 5.64 2.04 -8.63
CA LEU A 103 6.41 2.09 -7.40
C LEU A 103 7.78 1.41 -7.56
N HIS A 104 7.84 0.25 -8.22
CA HIS A 104 9.12 -0.36 -8.55
C HIS A 104 9.97 0.48 -9.51
N ARG A 105 9.38 1.20 -10.47
CA ARG A 105 10.14 2.15 -11.29
C ARG A 105 10.67 3.33 -10.48
N ARG A 106 9.83 3.89 -9.59
CA ARG A 106 10.16 5.04 -8.73
C ARG A 106 11.27 4.72 -7.73
N HIS A 107 11.29 3.52 -7.16
CA HIS A 107 12.25 3.11 -6.12
C HIS A 107 13.35 2.14 -6.60
N GLY A 108 13.16 1.48 -7.74
CA GLY A 108 14.11 0.54 -8.33
C GLY A 108 15.19 1.20 -9.19
N ALA A 109 15.07 2.51 -9.47
CA ALA A 109 16.07 3.31 -10.16
C ALA A 109 16.97 4.11 -9.19
N GLY A 110 17.36 3.51 -8.05
CA GLY A 110 18.45 4.04 -7.22
C GLY A 110 19.82 3.70 -7.83
N PRO A 111 20.83 4.58 -7.75
CA PRO A 111 22.14 4.30 -8.32
C PRO A 111 22.72 3.05 -7.64
N ALA A 112 23.48 2.25 -8.40
CA ALA A 112 24.38 1.29 -7.78
C ALA A 112 25.25 2.06 -6.79
N VAL A 113 25.03 1.83 -5.50
CA VAL A 113 25.91 2.34 -4.45
C VAL A 113 27.28 1.73 -4.75
N THR A 114 28.18 2.56 -5.28
CA THR A 114 29.58 2.21 -5.53
C THR A 114 30.41 2.68 -4.35
#